data_AF-F9P4T8-F1
#
_entry.id   AF-F9P4T8-F1
#
_cell.length_a   1.000
_cell.length_b   1.000
_cell.length_c   1.000
_cell.angle_alpha   90.00
_cell.angle_beta   90.00
_cell.angle_gamma   90.00
#
_symmetry.space_group_name_H-M   'P 1'
#
loop_
_entity.id
_entity.type
_entity.pdbx_description
1 polymer ?
#
loop_
_entity_poly.entity_id
_entity_poly.type
_entity_poly.pdbx_seq_one_letter_code
_entity_poly.pdbx_strand_id
1 'polypeptide(L)' 'MSFANTFKALSHPVRRAILDLLKMGSLSAGEIAEHFELTGATISHHLNILKKQI' A
#
# COMPACT_ATOMS: atom_id res chain seq x y z
N MET A 1 -10.82 7.03 -13.64
CA MET A 1 -9.71 7.45 -12.75
C MET A 1 -8.79 8.37 -13.53
N SER A 2 -8.27 9.43 -12.92
CA SER A 2 -7.29 10.33 -13.57
C SER A 2 -5.87 9.87 -13.23
N PHE A 3 -4.96 9.92 -14.20
CA PHE A 3 -3.53 9.65 -13.99
C PHE A 3 -2.95 10.43 -12.80
N ALA A 4 -3.40 11.66 -12.58
CA ALA A 4 -2.97 12.48 -11.44
C ALA A 4 -3.26 11.81 -10.08
N ASN A 5 -4.40 11.10 -9.95
CA ASN A 5 -4.76 10.41 -8.72
C ASN A 5 -3.91 9.15 -8.50
N THR A 6 -3.62 8.41 -9.56
CA THR A 6 -2.75 7.22 -9.50
C THR A 6 -1.32 7.61 -9.12
N PHE A 7 -0.74 8.64 -9.74
CA PHE A 7 0.59 9.14 -9.36
C PHE A 7 0.64 9.69 -7.94
N LYS A 8 -0.43 10.36 -7.47
CA LYS A 8 -0.56 10.79 -6.07
C LYS A 8 -0.64 9.61 -5.10
N ALA A 9 -1.30 8.51 -5.49
CA ALA A 9 -1.28 7.28 -4.71
C ALA A 9 0.15 6.71 -4.66
N LEU A 10 0.83 6.62 -5.80
CA LEU A 10 2.16 6.03 -5.89
C LEU A 10 3.30 6.89 -5.32
N SER A 11 3.09 8.19 -5.07
CA SER A 11 4.15 9.07 -4.55
C SER A 11 4.60 8.73 -3.12
N HIS A 12 3.79 8.01 -2.35
CA HIS A 12 4.13 7.67 -0.96
C HIS A 12 5.05 6.45 -0.89
N PRO A 13 6.21 6.53 -0.22
CA PRO A 13 7.20 5.45 -0.18
C PRO A 13 6.63 4.15 0.40
N VAL A 14 5.86 4.22 1.49
CA VAL A 14 5.20 3.04 2.09
C VAL A 14 4.26 2.37 1.10
N ARG A 15 3.52 3.13 0.28
CA ARG A 15 2.57 2.54 -0.69
C ARG A 15 3.30 1.81 -1.83
N ARG A 16 4.46 2.31 -2.26
CA ARG A 16 5.32 1.62 -3.23
C ARG A 16 5.90 0.35 -2.64
N ALA A 17 6.44 0.41 -1.42
CA ALA A 17 6.97 -0.75 -0.72
C ALA A 17 5.89 -1.84 -0.50
N ILE A 18 4.66 -1.46 -0.16
CA ILE A 18 3.52 -2.40 -0.07
C ILE A 18 3.27 -3.09 -1.42
N LEU A 19 3.28 -2.35 -2.53
CA LEU A 19 3.10 -2.94 -3.86
C LEU A 19 4.26 -3.86 -4.22
N ASP A 20 5.50 -3.54 -3.84
CA ASP A 20 6.66 -4.38 -4.08
C ASP A 20 6.59 -5.70 -3.28
N LEU A 21 6.11 -5.66 -2.03
CA LEU A 21 5.83 -6.88 -1.25
C LEU A 21 4.74 -7.73 -1.91
N LEU A 22 3.66 -7.11 -2.37
CA LEU A 22 2.55 -7.81 -3.02
C LEU A 22 2.90 -8.40 -4.40
N LYS A 23 3.95 -7.91 -5.06
CA LYS A 23 4.50 -8.56 -6.28
C LYS A 23 5.12 -9.92 -5.99
N MET A 24 5.62 -10.13 -4.77
CA MET A 24 6.24 -11.40 -4.36
C MET A 24 5.21 -12.46 -3.97
N GLY A 25 3.98 -12.03 -3.67
CA GLY A 25 2.88 -12.92 -3.30
C GLY A 25 1.76 -12.18 -2.57
N SER A 26 0.63 -12.85 -2.38
CA SER A 26 -0.45 -12.29 -1.55
C SER A 26 -0.04 -12.31 -0.08
N LEU A 27 -0.18 -11.17 0.59
CA LEU A 27 0.08 -11.00 2.02
C LEU A 27 -1.11 -10.31 2.67
N SER A 28 -1.40 -10.66 3.91
CA SER A 28 -2.38 -9.97 4.75
C SER A 28 -1.85 -8.62 5.25
N ALA A 29 -2.74 -7.74 5.70
CA ALA A 29 -2.34 -6.45 6.26
C ALA A 29 -1.49 -6.59 7.53
N GLY A 30 -1.65 -7.69 8.28
CA GLY A 30 -0.83 -8.02 9.45
C GLY A 30 0.60 -8.38 9.03
N GLU A 31 0.76 -9.32 8.10
CA GLU A 31 2.06 -9.73 7.56
C GLU A 31 2.79 -8.54 6.92
N ILE A 32 2.09 -7.69 6.16
CA ILE A 32 2.67 -6.48 5.60
C ILE A 32 3.14 -5.53 6.71
N ALA A 33 2.40 -5.39 7.80
CA ALA A 33 2.78 -4.52 8.92
C ALA A 33 4.06 -4.97 9.62
N GLU A 34 4.39 -6.27 9.62
CA GLU A 34 5.66 -6.77 10.16
C GLU A 34 6.90 -6.25 9.40
N HIS A 35 6.72 -5.79 8.15
CA HIS A 35 7.79 -5.17 7.36
C HIS A 35 7.95 -3.65 7.59
N PHE A 36 7.13 -3.05 8.45
CA PHE A 36 7.17 -1.61 8.74
C PHE A 36 7.08 -1.33 10.24
N GLU A 37 7.61 -0.19 10.69
CA GLU A 37 7.35 0.32 12.05
C GLU A 37 5.97 1.00 12.13
N LEU A 38 4.95 0.38 11.55
CA LEU A 38 3.60 0.92 11.42
C LEU A 38 2.57 -0.09 11.93
N THR A 39 1.43 0.43 12.41
CA THR A 39 0.33 -0.43 12.84
C THR A 39 -0.39 -1.07 11.65
N GLY A 40 -0.99 -2.25 11.86
CA GLY A 40 -1.86 -2.89 10.85
C GLY A 40 -3.04 -2.02 10.40
N ALA A 41 -3.53 -1.11 11.26
CA ALA A 41 -4.56 -0.14 10.90
C ALA A 41 -4.04 0.88 9.87
N THR A 42 -2.81 1.37 10.05
CA THR A 42 -2.14 2.28 9.11
C THR A 42 -1.89 1.60 7.76
N ILE A 43 -1.44 0.34 7.78
CA ILE A 43 -1.27 -0.45 6.56
C ILE A 43 -2.61 -0.67 5.84
N SER A 44 -3.67 -1.01 6.58
CA SER A 44 -5.02 -1.16 6.02
C SER A 44 -5.52 0.12 5.36
N HIS A 45 -5.22 1.28 5.95
CA HIS A 45 -5.54 2.58 5.36
C HIS A 45 -4.80 2.79 4.03
N HIS A 46 -3.50 2.49 3.96
CA HIS A 46 -2.72 2.57 2.73
C HIS A 46 -3.25 1.62 1.64
N LEU A 47 -3.60 0.37 2.00
CA LEU A 47 -4.20 -0.60 1.08
C LEU A 47 -5.54 -0.11 0.52
N ASN A 48 -6.38 0.52 1.35
CA ASN A 48 -7.66 1.08 0.89
C ASN A 48 -7.45 2.24 -0.10
N ILE A 49 -6.44 3.08 0.10
CA ILE A 49 -6.06 4.13 -0.86
C ILE A 49 -5.63 3.50 -2.18
N LEU A 50 -4.72 2.52 -2.13
CA LEU A 50 -4.23 1.80 -3.30
C LEU A 50 -5.39 1.19 -4.10
N LYS A 51 -6.31 0.46 -3.44
CA LYS A 51 -7.49 -0.15 -4.06
C LYS A 51 -8.46 0.84 -4.71
N LYS A 52 -8.52 2.08 -4.20
CA LYS A 52 -9.45 3.11 -4.71
C LYS A 52 -8.86 3.95 -5.84
N GLN A 53 -7.53 3.99 -5.97
CA GLN A 53 -6.82 4.92 -6.85
C GLN A 53 -5.97 4.23 -7.94
N ILE A 54 -5.87 2.91 -7.88
CA ILE A 54 -5.20 2.02 -8.82
C ILE A 54 -6.20 0.91 -9.18
#